data_AF-A0A8H8SAQ4-F1
#
_entry.id   AF-A0A8H8SAQ4-F1
#
_cell.length_a   1.000
_cell.length_b   1.000
_cell.length_c   1.000
_cell.angle_alpha   90.00
_cell.angle_beta   90.00
_cell.angle_gamma   90.00
#
_symmetry.space_group_name_H-M   'P 1'
#
loop_
_entity.id
_entity.type
_entity.pdbx_description
1 polymer ?
#
loop_
_entity_poly.entity_id
_entity_poly.type
_entity_poly.pdbx_seq_one_letter_code
_entity_poly.pdbx_strand_id
1 'polypeptide(L)'
;MKWELYSKNIIKPLLATRAPHLNARHYDAAASVFPFRNNPYVVNKLIDWSNVPRDPIFRLTFPQPGMLKADQLESMLSAIDTTEMCNHISERIKRNFVVGRASSIREDLNAHPGGQKEENVPKLEGRDVLGIQHKYSETVLFFPAEVRSSLAL
;
A
#
# COMPACT_ATOMS: atom_id res chain seq x y z
N MET A 1 15.89 6.84 21.89
CA MET A 1 14.62 7.17 21.21
C MET A 1 14.13 5.90 20.50
N LYS A 2 12.99 5.34 20.92
CA LYS A 2 12.45 4.12 20.32
C LYS A 2 11.66 4.54 19.08
N TRP A 3 12.19 4.23 17.90
CA TRP A 3 11.49 4.50 16.64
C TRP A 3 10.36 3.48 16.49
N GLU A 4 9.15 3.90 16.81
CA GLU A 4 7.96 3.10 16.54
C GLU A 4 7.43 3.44 15.14
N LEU A 5 7.03 2.42 14.39
CA LEU A 5 6.50 2.55 13.05
C LEU A 5 5.10 1.96 13.01
N TYR A 6 4.12 2.77 12.67
CA TYR A 6 2.75 2.33 12.52
C TYR A 6 2.56 1.60 11.20
N SER A 7 1.79 0.51 11.25
CA SER A 7 1.50 -0.38 10.13
C SER A 7 0.01 -0.73 10.10
N LYS A 8 -0.44 -1.51 9.13
CA LYS A 8 -1.87 -1.81 8.88
C LYS A 8 -2.66 -2.11 10.17
N ASN A 9 -2.09 -2.90 11.08
CA ASN A 9 -2.76 -3.36 12.30
C ASN A 9 -3.30 -2.23 13.20
N ILE A 10 -2.75 -1.02 13.09
CA ILE A 10 -3.22 0.12 13.89
C ILE A 10 -4.47 0.80 13.29
N ILE A 11 -4.81 0.56 12.02
CA ILE A 11 -5.86 1.32 11.32
C ILE A 11 -7.21 1.14 12.00
N LYS A 12 -7.66 -0.10 12.20
CA LYS A 12 -8.95 -0.40 12.84
C LYS A 12 -9.07 0.26 14.23
N PRO A 13 -8.15 0.02 15.20
CA PRO A 13 -8.27 0.61 16.54
C PRO A 13 -8.06 2.14 16.56
N LEU A 14 -7.16 2.67 15.72
CA LEU A 14 -6.92 4.11 15.64
C LEU A 14 -8.16 4.87 15.15
N LEU A 15 -8.78 4.39 14.05
CA LEU A 15 -9.97 5.03 13.50
C LEU A 15 -11.16 4.89 14.44
N ALA A 16 -11.33 3.74 15.11
CA ALA A 16 -12.37 3.58 16.13
C ALA A 16 -12.27 4.62 17.26
N THR A 17 -11.04 5.07 17.58
CA THR A 17 -10.79 6.03 18.65
C THR A 17 -10.86 7.48 18.17
N ARG A 18 -10.28 7.78 17.00
CA ARG A 18 -10.03 9.16 16.54
C ARG A 18 -11.00 9.64 15.46
N ALA A 19 -11.63 8.72 14.73
CA ALA A 19 -12.54 9.02 13.64
C ALA A 19 -13.65 7.93 13.53
N PRO A 20 -14.46 7.72 14.60
CA PRO A 20 -15.44 6.64 14.67
C PRO A 20 -16.56 6.77 13.62
N HIS A 21 -16.75 7.96 13.04
CA HIS A 21 -17.66 8.19 11.92
C HIS A 21 -17.20 7.57 10.61
N LEU A 22 -15.94 7.13 10.51
CA LEU A 22 -15.43 6.43 9.34
C LEU A 22 -15.64 4.92 9.44
N ASN A 23 -15.89 4.29 8.29
CA ASN A 23 -15.87 2.84 8.19
C ASN A 23 -14.41 2.33 8.17
N ALA A 24 -13.89 1.96 9.34
CA ALA A 24 -12.53 1.49 9.51
C ALA A 24 -12.19 0.23 8.69
N ARG A 25 -13.19 -0.61 8.35
CA ARG A 25 -12.98 -1.81 7.51
C ARG A 25 -12.58 -1.43 6.09
N HIS A 26 -13.13 -0.35 5.55
CA HIS A 26 -12.78 0.11 4.20
C HIS A 26 -11.33 0.59 4.13
N TYR A 27 -10.86 1.28 5.17
CA TYR A 27 -9.46 1.72 5.27
C TYR A 27 -8.51 0.53 5.49
N ASP A 28 -8.92 -0.48 6.28
CA ASP A 28 -8.16 -1.72 6.45
C ASP A 28 -8.03 -2.51 5.13
N ALA A 29 -9.10 -2.57 4.34
CA ALA A 29 -9.10 -3.16 3.01
C ALA A 29 -8.15 -2.39 2.08
N ALA A 30 -8.25 -1.06 2.01
CA ALA A 30 -7.33 -0.22 1.23
C ALA A 30 -5.86 -0.43 1.63
N ALA A 31 -5.56 -0.52 2.92
CA ALA A 31 -4.21 -0.78 3.44
C ALA A 31 -3.74 -2.23 3.30
N SER A 32 -4.62 -3.15 2.88
CA SER A 32 -4.22 -4.49 2.44
C SER A 32 -3.67 -4.45 1.02
N VAL A 33 -4.19 -3.54 0.19
CA VAL A 33 -3.74 -3.31 -1.18
C VAL A 33 -2.52 -2.38 -1.19
N PHE A 34 -2.62 -1.17 -0.65
CA PHE A 34 -1.53 -0.21 -0.66
C PHE A 34 -0.65 -0.34 0.58
N PRO A 35 0.69 -0.49 0.45
CA PRO A 35 1.60 -0.54 1.59
C PRO A 35 1.40 0.68 2.50
N PHE A 36 1.15 0.45 3.79
CA PHE A 36 0.98 1.51 4.78
C PHE A 36 2.09 1.47 5.83
N ARG A 37 2.80 2.59 5.95
CA ARG A 37 3.75 2.88 7.02
C ARG A 37 3.60 4.34 7.42
N ASN A 38 3.50 4.61 8.71
CA ASN A 38 3.41 5.97 9.20
C ASN A 38 4.20 6.17 10.50
N ASN A 39 4.68 7.38 10.72
CA ASN A 39 5.41 7.76 11.93
C ASN A 39 4.41 8.23 13.01
N PRO A 40 4.55 7.80 14.29
CA PRO A 40 3.75 8.28 15.40
C PRO A 40 3.65 9.81 15.50
N TYR A 41 4.69 10.55 15.14
CA TYR A 41 4.65 12.02 15.14
C TYR A 41 3.60 12.56 14.17
N VAL A 42 3.56 12.04 12.94
CA VAL A 42 2.57 12.44 11.94
C VAL A 42 1.17 12.15 12.45
N VAL A 43 0.95 10.92 12.92
CA VAL A 43 -0.36 10.44 13.39
C VAL A 43 -0.85 11.19 14.62
N ASN A 44 0.04 11.51 15.56
CA ASN A 44 -0.35 12.12 16.83
C ASN A 44 -0.29 13.66 16.84
N LYS A 45 0.47 14.28 15.93
CA LYS A 45 0.76 15.73 15.97
C LYS A 45 0.37 16.49 14.72
N LEU A 46 0.35 15.86 13.53
CA LEU A 46 0.14 16.57 12.27
C LEU A 46 -1.24 16.36 11.66
N ILE A 47 -1.89 15.24 11.94
CA ILE A 47 -3.25 14.97 11.47
C ILE A 47 -4.24 15.77 12.30
N ASP A 48 -5.03 16.64 11.67
CA ASP A 48 -6.22 17.21 12.26
C ASP A 48 -7.36 16.20 12.22
N TRP A 49 -7.48 15.43 13.30
CA TRP A 49 -8.51 14.41 13.46
C TRP A 49 -9.95 14.95 13.43
N SER A 50 -10.16 16.24 13.71
CA SER A 50 -11.48 16.86 13.62
C SER A 50 -11.95 17.06 12.18
N ASN A 51 -11.02 17.11 11.22
CA ASN A 51 -11.28 17.32 9.80
C ASN A 51 -11.12 16.04 8.96
N VAL A 52 -10.81 14.89 9.56
CA VAL A 52 -10.76 13.59 8.86
C VAL A 52 -12.16 13.21 8.35
N PRO A 53 -12.34 12.82 7.07
CA PRO A 53 -11.32 12.37 6.11
C PRO A 53 -10.80 13.46 5.14
N ARG A 54 -11.14 14.73 5.35
CA ARG A 54 -10.72 15.85 4.49
C ARG A 54 -9.37 16.44 4.87
N ASP A 55 -8.84 16.12 6.06
CA ASP A 55 -7.51 16.52 6.48
C ASP A 55 -6.43 16.12 5.43
N PRO A 56 -5.61 17.07 4.95
CA PRO A 56 -4.65 16.80 3.88
C PRO A 56 -3.54 15.84 4.31
N ILE A 57 -3.11 15.85 5.58
CA ILE A 57 -2.06 14.95 6.07
C ILE A 57 -2.60 13.51 6.17
N PHE A 58 -3.82 13.33 6.64
CA PHE A 58 -4.51 12.04 6.64
C PHE A 58 -4.65 11.51 5.21
N ARG A 59 -5.14 12.33 4.27
CA ARG A 59 -5.29 11.94 2.86
C ARG A 59 -3.97 11.53 2.21
N LEU A 60 -2.88 12.23 2.55
CA LEU A 60 -1.55 11.95 2.01
C LEU A 60 -0.91 10.70 2.61
N THR A 61 -1.16 10.42 3.89
CA THR A 61 -0.40 9.41 4.64
C THR A 61 -1.16 8.13 4.96
N PHE A 62 -2.47 8.09 4.72
CA PHE A 62 -3.29 6.88 4.85
C PHE A 62 -3.83 6.43 3.48
N PRO A 63 -3.85 5.11 3.19
CA PRO A 63 -4.57 4.57 2.05
C PRO A 63 -6.04 4.97 2.10
N GLN A 64 -6.55 5.53 1.00
CA GLN A 64 -7.94 5.97 0.91
C GLN A 64 -8.77 4.89 0.22
N PRO A 65 -9.95 4.49 0.75
CA PRO A 65 -10.81 3.50 0.12
C PRO A 65 -11.17 3.86 -1.32
N GLY A 66 -11.35 5.16 -1.62
CA GLY A 66 -11.63 5.66 -2.96
C GLY A 66 -10.49 5.53 -3.97
N MET A 67 -9.31 5.04 -3.57
CA MET A 67 -8.24 4.64 -4.50
C MET A 67 -8.53 3.30 -5.19
N LEU A 68 -9.48 2.52 -4.67
CA LEU A 68 -9.98 1.29 -5.27
C LEU A 68 -11.28 1.55 -6.00
N LYS A 69 -11.50 0.85 -7.12
CA LYS A 69 -12.84 0.75 -7.71
C LYS A 69 -13.78 0.04 -6.72
N ALA A 70 -15.08 0.27 -6.84
CA ALA A 70 -16.06 -0.28 -5.91
C ALA A 70 -16.01 -1.82 -5.86
N ASP A 71 -15.89 -2.48 -7.01
CA ASP A 71 -15.73 -3.93 -7.14
C ASP A 71 -14.43 -4.45 -6.50
N GLN A 72 -13.32 -3.73 -6.66
CA GLN A 72 -12.05 -4.06 -6.03
C GLN A 72 -12.12 -3.95 -4.49
N LEU A 73 -12.77 -2.90 -3.98
CA LEU A 73 -12.97 -2.71 -2.54
C LEU A 73 -13.83 -3.83 -1.95
N GLU A 74 -14.99 -4.12 -2.57
CA GLU A 74 -15.88 -5.21 -2.14
C GLU A 74 -15.19 -6.58 -2.20
N SER A 75 -14.43 -6.82 -3.26
CA SER A 75 -13.64 -8.04 -3.41
C SER A 75 -12.60 -8.20 -2.29
N MET A 76 -11.96 -7.10 -1.86
CA MET A 76 -11.00 -7.13 -0.75
C MET A 76 -11.70 -7.34 0.61
N LEU A 77 -12.86 -6.69 0.83
CA LEU A 77 -13.67 -6.87 2.05
C LEU A 77 -14.15 -8.33 2.17
N SER A 78 -14.68 -8.89 1.09
CA SER A 78 -15.12 -10.30 1.04
C SER A 78 -13.96 -11.27 1.35
N ALA A 79 -12.75 -10.99 0.85
CA ALA A 79 -11.60 -11.83 1.16
C ALA A 79 -11.21 -11.77 2.65
N ILE A 80 -11.28 -10.60 3.28
CA ILE A 80 -11.05 -10.44 4.72
C ILE A 80 -12.11 -11.21 5.51
N ASP A 81 -13.40 -11.03 5.19
CA ASP A 81 -14.52 -11.65 5.89
C ASP A 81 -14.46 -13.18 5.82
N THR A 82 -14.18 -13.70 4.63
CA THR A 82 -13.97 -15.15 4.43
C THR A 82 -12.92 -15.68 5.40
N THR A 83 -11.80 -14.98 5.56
CA THR A 83 -10.73 -15.43 6.47
C THR A 83 -11.07 -15.26 7.95
N GLU A 84 -11.83 -14.23 8.31
CA GLU A 84 -12.30 -14.01 9.69
C GLU A 84 -13.31 -15.09 10.12
N MET A 85 -14.11 -15.64 9.18
CA MET A 85 -15.07 -16.72 9.43
C MET A 85 -14.43 -18.12 9.55
N CYS A 86 -13.25 -18.33 8.99
CA CYS A 86 -12.58 -19.63 8.97
C CYS A 86 -11.74 -19.90 10.23
N ASN A 87 -12.37 -20.30 11.34
CA ASN A 87 -11.67 -20.54 12.62
C ASN A 87 -10.69 -21.73 12.61
N HIS A 88 -10.90 -22.72 11.74
CA HIS A 88 -10.07 -23.95 11.68
C HIS A 88 -8.88 -23.86 10.72
N ILE A 89 -8.70 -22.72 10.04
CA ILE A 89 -7.61 -22.51 9.09
C ILE A 89 -6.47 -21.76 9.78
N SER A 90 -5.21 -22.16 9.49
CA SER A 90 -4.05 -21.47 10.04
C SER A 90 -3.96 -20.00 9.60
N GLU A 91 -3.47 -19.14 10.48
CA GLU A 91 -3.28 -17.71 10.21
C GLU A 91 -2.37 -17.42 9.01
N ARG A 92 -1.41 -18.31 8.73
CA ARG A 92 -0.54 -18.20 7.55
C ARG A 92 -1.35 -18.33 6.25
N ILE A 93 -2.28 -19.28 6.19
CA ILE A 93 -3.11 -19.52 5.00
C ILE A 93 -4.06 -18.34 4.80
N LYS A 94 -4.73 -17.87 5.86
CA LYS A 94 -5.58 -16.67 5.83
C LYS A 94 -4.82 -15.45 5.30
N ARG A 95 -3.62 -15.20 5.83
CA ARG A 95 -2.77 -14.10 5.38
C ARG A 95 -2.43 -14.23 3.90
N ASN A 96 -2.01 -15.41 3.44
CA ASN A 96 -1.66 -15.64 2.05
C ASN A 96 -2.86 -15.41 1.11
N PHE A 97 -4.06 -15.79 1.52
CA PHE A 97 -5.28 -15.54 0.76
C PHE A 97 -5.57 -14.03 0.59
N VAL A 98 -5.51 -13.27 1.69
CA VAL A 98 -5.67 -11.81 1.69
C VAL A 98 -4.58 -11.13 0.83
N VAL A 99 -3.32 -11.56 0.96
CA VAL A 99 -2.20 -11.03 0.16
C VAL A 99 -2.38 -11.36 -1.32
N GLY A 100 -2.81 -12.57 -1.67
CA GLY A 100 -3.08 -12.97 -3.05
C GLY A 100 -4.17 -12.11 -3.70
N ARG A 101 -5.26 -11.85 -2.98
CA ARG A 101 -6.31 -10.93 -3.44
C ARG A 101 -5.77 -9.52 -3.67
N ALA A 102 -4.98 -8.99 -2.71
CA ALA A 102 -4.38 -7.68 -2.85
C ALA A 102 -3.41 -7.59 -4.04
N SER A 103 -2.62 -8.64 -4.32
CA SER A 103 -1.71 -8.68 -5.47
C SER A 103 -2.45 -8.61 -6.81
N SER A 104 -3.53 -9.38 -6.98
CA SER A 104 -4.36 -9.31 -8.19
C SER A 104 -4.95 -7.92 -8.41
N ILE A 105 -5.40 -7.24 -7.35
CA ILE A 105 -5.86 -5.84 -7.46
C ILE A 105 -4.73 -4.90 -7.89
N ARG A 106 -3.50 -5.09 -7.38
CA ARG A 106 -2.35 -4.26 -7.78
C ARG A 106 -1.99 -4.47 -9.25
N GLU A 107 -2.04 -5.71 -9.73
CA GLU A 107 -1.80 -6.03 -11.14
C GLU A 107 -2.80 -5.31 -12.05
N ASP A 108 -4.09 -5.28 -11.68
CA ASP A 108 -5.12 -4.54 -12.42
C ASP A 108 -4.91 -3.01 -12.40
N LEU A 109 -4.40 -2.47 -11.30
CA LEU A 109 -4.10 -1.04 -11.16
C LEU A 109 -2.85 -0.63 -11.96
N ASN A 110 -1.90 -1.54 -12.12
CA ASN A 110 -0.65 -1.32 -12.86
C ASN A 110 -0.74 -1.90 -14.28
N ALA A 111 -1.74 -1.48 -15.04
CA ALA A 111 -1.75 -1.70 -16.48
C ALA A 111 -0.59 -0.90 -17.10
N HIS A 112 0.60 -1.48 -17.22
CA HIS A 112 1.76 -0.83 -17.85
C HIS A 112 1.42 -0.44 -19.30
N PRO A 113 1.30 0.85 -19.64
CA PRO A 113 1.22 1.27 -21.02
C PRO A 113 2.66 1.35 -21.55
N GLY A 114 3.11 0.30 -22.27
CA GLY A 114 4.23 0.37 -23.22
C GLY A 114 5.66 0.24 -22.68
N GLY A 115 6.12 -0.99 -22.39
CA GLY A 115 7.56 -1.34 -22.42
C GLY A 115 8.50 -0.62 -21.44
N GLN A 116 8.01 0.29 -20.59
CA GLN A 116 8.81 1.22 -19.78
C GLN A 116 9.78 0.53 -18.80
N LYS A 117 9.49 -0.70 -18.38
CA LYS A 117 10.40 -1.52 -17.56
C LYS A 117 11.57 -2.12 -18.37
N GLU A 118 11.40 -2.34 -19.66
CA GLU A 118 12.42 -2.90 -20.55
C GLU A 118 13.25 -1.80 -21.23
N GLU A 119 12.62 -0.67 -21.59
CA GLU A 119 13.29 0.43 -22.29
C GLU A 119 14.13 1.33 -21.38
N ASN A 120 13.76 1.46 -20.09
CA ASN A 120 14.47 2.36 -19.18
C ASN A 120 15.65 1.70 -18.46
N VAL A 121 15.87 0.40 -18.58
CA VAL A 121 16.99 -0.25 -17.89
C VAL A 121 18.28 -0.02 -18.70
N PRO A 122 19.31 0.66 -18.13
CA PRO A 122 20.57 0.84 -18.83
C PRO A 122 21.25 -0.50 -19.09
N LYS A 123 21.97 -0.56 -20.21
CA LYS A 123 22.92 -1.64 -20.49
C LYS A 123 24.34 -1.13 -20.35
N LEU A 124 25.13 -1.79 -19.52
CA LEU A 124 26.58 -1.60 -19.43
C LEU A 124 27.24 -2.84 -20.04
N GLU A 125 28.03 -2.66 -21.11
CA GLU A 125 28.66 -3.76 -21.84
C GLU A 125 27.65 -4.85 -22.30
N GLY A 126 26.44 -4.42 -22.67
CA GLY A 126 25.37 -5.32 -23.11
C GLY A 126 24.62 -6.05 -21.97
N ARG A 127 24.96 -5.79 -20.70
CA ARG A 127 24.28 -6.35 -19.53
C ARG A 127 23.40 -5.32 -18.83
N ASP A 128 22.22 -5.74 -18.43
CA ASP A 128 21.28 -4.88 -17.71
C ASP A 128 21.82 -4.49 -16.33
N VAL A 129 21.71 -3.21 -16.00
CA VAL A 129 22.13 -2.68 -14.69
C VAL A 129 20.92 -2.54 -13.77
N LEU A 130 20.71 -3.57 -12.94
CA LEU A 130 19.58 -3.63 -12.01
C LEU A 130 19.62 -2.51 -10.97
N GLY A 131 18.46 -1.88 -10.72
CA GLY A 131 18.33 -0.77 -9.77
C GLY A 131 18.69 0.59 -10.35
N ILE A 132 18.97 0.67 -11.66
CA ILE A 132 19.11 1.92 -12.39
C ILE A 132 18.02 2.00 -13.45
N GLN A 133 17.40 3.17 -13.61
CA GLN A 133 16.50 3.47 -14.71
C GLN A 133 16.88 4.79 -15.38
N HIS A 134 17.10 4.80 -16.70
CA HIS A 134 17.18 6.02 -17.49
C HIS A 134 15.82 6.70 -17.51
N LYS A 135 15.80 7.99 -17.17
CA LYS A 135 14.60 8.83 -17.29
C LYS A 135 14.74 9.91 -18.35
N TYR A 136 15.98 10.33 -18.61
CA TYR A 136 16.38 11.28 -19.65
C TYR A 136 17.75 10.89 -20.24
N SER A 137 18.15 11.53 -21.34
CA SER A 137 19.37 11.19 -22.10
C SER A 137 20.65 11.12 -21.25
N GLU A 138 20.80 12.03 -20.29
CA GLU A 138 22.00 12.14 -19.43
C GLU A 138 21.66 11.97 -17.94
N THR A 139 20.50 11.41 -17.60
CA THR A 139 20.07 11.29 -16.20
C THR A 139 19.46 9.94 -15.91
N VAL A 140 19.99 9.31 -14.85
CA VAL A 140 19.51 8.04 -14.33
C VAL A 140 18.91 8.20 -12.93
N LEU A 141 17.90 7.41 -12.65
CA LEU A 141 17.37 7.17 -11.32
C LEU A 141 18.07 5.94 -10.75
N PHE A 142 18.72 6.11 -9.60
CA PHE A 142 19.35 5.02 -8.85
C PHE A 142 18.48 4.64 -7.66
N PHE A 143 18.15 3.37 -7.56
CA PHE A 143 17.34 2.79 -6.49
C PHE A 143 18.18 1.79 -5.69
N PRO A 144 18.60 2.15 -4.46
CA PRO A 144 19.27 1.23 -3.55
C PRO A 144 18.45 -0.04 -3.32
N ALA A 145 19.12 -1.15 -3.00
CA ALA A 145 18.49 -2.47 -2.87
C ALA A 145 17.27 -2.49 -1.93
N GLU A 146 17.27 -1.67 -0.88
CA GLU A 146 16.21 -1.56 0.12
C GLU A 146 14.91 -0.93 -0.41
N VAL A 147 14.95 -0.21 -1.54
CA VAL A 147 13.78 0.46 -2.18
C VAL A 147 13.31 -0.30 -3.42
N ARG A 148 14.03 -1.36 -3.84
CA ARG A 148 13.75 -2.11 -5.08
C ARG A 148 12.35 -2.74 -5.10
N SER A 149 11.79 -3.06 -3.92
CA SER A 149 10.47 -3.67 -3.77
C SER A 149 9.30 -2.71 -4.02
N SER A 150 9.50 -1.39 -4.01
CA SER A 150 8.44 -0.41 -4.30
C SER A 150 8.34 0.00 -5.77
N LEU A 151 9.29 -0.42 -6.61
CA LEU A 151 9.29 -0.19 -8.07
C LEU A 151 8.93 -1.44 -8.88
N ALA A 152 8.71 -2.57 -8.20
CA ALA A 152 8.19 -3.80 -8.78
C ALA A 152 6.65 -3.84 -8.82
N LEU A 153 6.01 -2.67 -8.69
CA LEU A 153 4.60 -2.45 -8.97
C LEU A 153 4.43 -2.12 -10.46
#